data_AF-G9L2F6-F1
#
_entry.id   AF-G9L2F6-F1
#
_cell.length_a   1.000
_cell.length_b   1.000
_cell.length_c   1.000
_cell.angle_alpha   90.00
_cell.angle_beta   90.00
_cell.angle_gamma   90.00
#
_symmetry.space_group_name_H-M   'P 1'
#
loop_
_entity.id
_entity.type
_entity.pdbx_description
1 polymer ?
#
loop_
_entity_poly.entity_id
_entity_poly.type
_entity_poly.pdbx_seq_one_letter_code
_entity_poly.pdbx_strand_id
1 'polypeptide(L)'
;GVRRDGAGWEESVSIPLLQPGMYGLMDQWDKYLEDFSSTGAWLPQRYEEDRHNCYSYTLTFINCILTTEGKEQLDKEEFTEKYVVPRTKKASKYITLYRAIEEYGFFVSDPPD
;
A
#
# COMPACT_ATOMS: atom_id res chain seq x y z
N GLY A 1 -9.29 -4.94 -10.75
CA GLY A 1 -9.94 -3.62 -10.85
C GLY A 1 -9.76 -2.88 -9.55
N VAL A 2 -9.92 -1.55 -9.56
CA VAL A 2 -9.81 -0.70 -8.37
C VAL A 2 -11.12 -0.76 -7.58
N ARG A 3 -11.09 -1.12 -6.30
CA ARG A 3 -12.26 -1.03 -5.42
C ARG A 3 -12.46 0.42 -4.97
N ARG A 4 -13.71 0.91 -5.04
CA ARG A 4 -14.11 2.27 -4.67
C ARG A 4 -15.17 2.29 -3.58
N ASP A 5 -15.29 1.19 -2.85
CA ASP A 5 -16.27 1.06 -1.79
C ASP A 5 -15.98 2.11 -0.72
N GLY A 6 -17.00 2.85 -0.29
CA GLY A 6 -16.87 3.86 0.78
C GLY A 6 -16.71 3.26 2.18
N ALA A 7 -16.80 1.92 2.29
CA ALA A 7 -16.70 1.14 3.52
C ALA A 7 -16.01 -0.20 3.22
N GLY A 8 -15.62 -0.95 4.26
CA GLY A 8 -14.91 -2.23 4.10
C GLY A 8 -13.38 -2.11 4.14
N TRP A 9 -12.87 -0.92 4.49
CA TRP A 9 -11.44 -0.62 4.63
C TRP A 9 -11.01 -0.49 6.10
N GLU A 10 -11.90 -0.78 7.04
CA GLU A 10 -11.70 -0.60 8.48
C GLU A 10 -10.52 -1.45 8.99
N GLU A 11 -10.26 -2.58 8.34
CA GLU A 11 -9.15 -3.50 8.63
C GLU A 11 -7.93 -3.28 7.72
N SER A 12 -7.90 -2.19 6.94
CA SER A 12 -6.81 -1.91 6.01
C SER A 12 -5.72 -1.03 6.63
N VAL A 13 -4.47 -1.24 6.19
CA VAL A 13 -3.33 -0.42 6.60
C VAL A 13 -3.05 0.65 5.55
N SER A 14 -3.18 1.91 5.93
CA SER A 14 -2.85 3.04 5.06
C SER A 14 -1.32 3.25 4.95
N ILE A 15 -0.86 3.35 3.71
CA ILE A 15 0.53 3.65 3.35
C ILE A 15 0.55 5.02 2.66
N PRO A 16 1.11 6.07 3.29
CA PRO A 16 1.23 7.38 2.66
C PRO A 16 2.37 7.33 1.65
N LEU A 17 2.00 7.44 0.38
CA LEU A 17 2.93 7.46 -0.75
C LEU A 17 3.35 8.89 -1.12
N LEU A 18 2.47 9.85 -0.85
CA LEU A 18 2.67 11.25 -1.22
C LEU A 18 3.47 11.99 -0.15
N GLN A 19 4.48 12.73 -0.60
CA GLN A 19 5.19 13.69 0.24
C GLN A 19 4.40 15.00 0.30
N PRO A 20 4.62 15.86 1.33
CA PRO A 20 3.94 17.15 1.48
C PRO A 20 4.11 18.15 0.31
N GLY A 21 4.89 17.83 -0.73
CA GLY A 21 4.97 18.64 -1.96
C GLY A 21 4.06 18.17 -3.09
N MET A 22 3.35 17.05 -2.93
CA MET A 22 2.63 16.35 -4.00
C MET A 22 1.10 16.55 -3.91
N TYR A 23 0.63 17.61 -3.25
CA TYR A 23 -0.82 17.86 -3.05
C TYR A 23 -1.59 18.04 -4.36
N GLY A 24 -0.99 18.65 -5.39
CA GLY A 24 -1.63 18.77 -6.71
C GLY A 24 -1.92 17.42 -7.38
N LEU A 25 -1.24 16.35 -6.94
CA LEU A 25 -1.49 14.98 -7.38
C LEU A 25 -2.68 14.36 -6.65
N MET A 26 -3.02 14.80 -5.43
CA MET A 26 -4.15 14.25 -4.68
C MET A 26 -5.47 14.44 -5.43
N ASP A 27 -5.66 15.61 -6.04
CA ASP A 27 -6.89 15.94 -6.79
C ASP A 27 -7.05 15.13 -8.09
N GLN A 28 -5.95 14.55 -8.60
CA GLN A 28 -5.91 13.81 -9.88
C GLN A 28 -5.62 12.32 -9.70
N TRP A 29 -5.32 11.88 -8.48
CA TRP A 29 -4.87 10.51 -8.20
C TRP A 29 -5.89 9.46 -8.68
N ASP A 30 -7.16 9.68 -8.39
CA ASP A 30 -8.24 8.77 -8.80
C ASP A 30 -8.37 8.69 -10.32
N LYS A 31 -8.18 9.82 -11.02
CA LYS A 31 -8.21 9.85 -12.48
C LYS A 31 -7.04 9.07 -13.07
N TYR A 32 -5.82 9.26 -12.58
CA TYR A 32 -4.67 8.50 -13.06
C TYR A 32 -4.81 7.00 -12.78
N LEU A 33 -5.39 6.65 -11.64
CA LEU A 33 -5.65 5.26 -11.30
C LEU A 33 -6.73 4.62 -12.20
N GLU A 34 -7.79 5.37 -12.54
CA GLU A 34 -8.79 4.98 -13.53
C GLU A 34 -8.15 4.76 -14.91
N ASP A 35 -7.44 5.76 -15.43
CA ASP A 35 -6.80 5.71 -16.74
C ASP A 35 -5.83 4.53 -16.82
N PHE A 36 -4.98 4.34 -15.81
CA PHE A 36 -4.06 3.21 -15.70
C PHE A 36 -4.78 1.85 -15.71
N SER A 37 -5.89 1.75 -14.97
CA SER A 37 -6.69 0.51 -14.89
C SER A 37 -7.40 0.18 -16.19
N SER A 38 -7.74 1.19 -16.99
CA SER A 38 -8.48 1.05 -18.24
C SER A 38 -7.64 0.56 -19.43
N THR A 39 -6.31 0.56 -19.30
CA THR A 39 -5.34 0.19 -20.37
C THR A 39 -5.45 -1.25 -20.88
N GLY A 40 -6.25 -2.10 -20.25
CA GLY A 40 -6.39 -3.52 -20.59
C GLY A 40 -5.16 -4.37 -20.23
N ALA A 41 -4.10 -3.75 -19.70
CA ALA A 41 -2.91 -4.47 -19.23
C ALA A 41 -3.20 -5.31 -17.99
N TRP A 42 -4.12 -4.86 -17.12
CA TRP A 42 -4.41 -5.41 -15.79
C TRP A 42 -5.80 -6.05 -15.70
N LEU A 43 -6.11 -6.93 -16.65
CA LEU A 43 -7.35 -7.70 -16.65
C LEU A 43 -7.25 -8.92 -15.72
N PRO A 44 -8.35 -9.35 -15.08
CA PRO A 44 -8.33 -10.52 -14.18
C PRO A 44 -7.74 -11.79 -14.82
N GLN A 45 -7.99 -12.01 -16.11
CA GLN A 45 -7.50 -13.17 -16.85
C GLN A 45 -5.98 -13.14 -17.11
N ARG A 46 -5.33 -11.99 -16.88
CA ARG A 46 -3.87 -11.83 -17.00
C ARG A 46 -3.15 -11.98 -15.66
N TYR A 47 -3.88 -12.25 -14.58
CA TYR A 47 -3.28 -12.43 -13.26
C TYR A 47 -2.29 -13.59 -13.27
N GLU A 48 -1.09 -13.32 -12.76
CA GLU A 48 -0.04 -14.29 -12.57
C GLU A 48 0.61 -14.01 -11.21
N GLU A 49 0.68 -15.04 -10.36
CA GLU A 49 0.99 -14.90 -8.94
C GLU A 49 2.36 -14.28 -8.69
N ASP A 50 3.36 -14.57 -9.52
CA ASP A 50 4.73 -14.11 -9.29
C ASP A 50 5.06 -12.77 -9.98
N ARG A 51 4.49 -12.51 -11.15
CA ARG A 51 4.91 -11.42 -12.05
C ARG A 51 3.79 -10.43 -12.37
N HIS A 52 2.53 -10.83 -12.29
CA HIS A 52 1.40 -10.01 -12.72
C HIS A 52 0.25 -10.03 -11.70
N ASN A 53 0.54 -9.52 -10.51
CA ASN A 53 -0.33 -9.61 -9.34
C ASN A 53 -0.68 -8.20 -8.80
N CYS A 54 -1.34 -8.15 -7.64
CA CYS A 54 -1.70 -6.89 -6.99
C CYS A 54 -0.48 -6.05 -6.57
N TYR A 55 0.63 -6.70 -6.24
CA TYR A 55 1.87 -6.02 -5.89
C TYR A 55 2.47 -5.34 -7.12
N SER A 56 2.67 -6.08 -8.22
CA SER A 56 3.26 -5.51 -9.44
C SER A 56 2.33 -4.47 -10.06
N TYR A 57 1.00 -4.62 -9.95
CA TYR A 57 0.03 -3.59 -10.31
C TYR A 57 0.31 -2.27 -9.57
N THR A 58 0.40 -2.35 -8.24
CA THR A 58 0.58 -1.19 -7.37
C THR A 58 1.92 -0.50 -7.65
N LEU A 59 3.00 -1.29 -7.72
CA LEU A 59 4.33 -0.76 -8.00
C LEU A 59 4.42 -0.12 -9.38
N THR A 60 3.83 -0.74 -10.40
CA THR A 60 3.82 -0.18 -11.77
C THR A 60 3.08 1.15 -11.80
N PHE A 61 1.91 1.24 -11.18
CA PHE A 61 1.16 2.49 -11.09
C PHE A 61 1.95 3.60 -10.39
N ILE A 62 2.57 3.29 -9.25
CA ILE A 62 3.41 4.24 -8.51
C ILE A 62 4.59 4.71 -9.36
N ASN A 63 5.26 3.81 -10.08
CA ASN A 63 6.37 4.16 -10.95
C ASN A 63 5.95 5.00 -12.15
N CYS A 64 4.74 4.80 -12.71
CA CYS A 64 4.19 5.70 -13.72
C CYS A 64 4.04 7.13 -13.18
N ILE A 65 3.57 7.28 -11.94
CA ILE A 65 3.44 8.58 -11.28
C ILE A 65 4.82 9.19 -11.01
N LEU A 66 5.75 8.42 -10.43
CA LEU A 66 7.11 8.92 -10.15
C LEU A 66 7.80 9.40 -11.42
N THR A 67 7.67 8.64 -12.50
CA THR A 67 8.22 9.01 -13.82
C THR A 67 7.59 10.30 -14.35
N THR A 68 6.27 10.46 -14.20
CA THR A 68 5.55 11.69 -14.59
C THR A 68 6.04 12.91 -13.80
N GLU A 69 6.37 12.70 -12.52
CA GLU A 69 6.92 13.73 -11.62
C GLU A 69 8.45 13.93 -11.75
N GLY A 70 9.10 13.27 -12.73
CA GLY A 70 10.54 13.37 -12.95
C GLY A 70 11.40 12.72 -11.86
N LYS A 71 10.85 11.77 -11.11
CA LYS A 71 11.52 11.02 -10.03
C LYS A 71 11.95 9.65 -10.51
N GLU A 72 12.95 9.10 -9.82
CA GLU A 72 13.41 7.73 -10.04
C GLU A 72 12.32 6.71 -9.69
N GLN A 73 12.27 5.64 -10.48
CA GLN A 73 11.40 4.50 -10.25
C GLN A 73 11.94 3.68 -9.09
N LEU A 74 11.04 3.02 -8.36
CA LEU A 74 11.37 2.09 -7.30
C LEU A 74 11.38 0.67 -7.82
N ASP A 75 12.35 -0.12 -7.38
CA ASP A 75 12.26 -1.58 -7.51
C ASP A 75 11.39 -2.20 -6.39
N LYS A 76 11.27 -3.53 -6.43
CA LYS A 76 10.44 -4.29 -5.48
C LYS A 76 11.01 -4.19 -4.07
N GLU A 77 12.32 -4.29 -3.94
CA GLU A 77 13.03 -4.27 -2.67
C GLU A 77 12.89 -2.89 -2.00
N GLU A 78 13.15 -1.83 -2.75
CA GLU A 78 13.03 -0.43 -2.31
C GLU A 78 11.61 -0.08 -1.89
N PHE A 79 10.61 -0.42 -2.72
CA PHE A 79 9.21 -0.15 -2.37
C PHE A 79 8.80 -0.89 -1.09
N THR A 80 9.21 -2.15 -0.98
CA THR A 80 8.87 -3.00 0.17
C THR A 80 9.50 -2.48 1.45
N GLU A 81 10.80 -2.23 1.45
CA GLU A 81 11.54 -1.80 2.64
C GLU A 81 11.13 -0.39 3.08
N LYS A 82 10.91 0.53 2.14
CA LYS A 82 10.62 1.92 2.46
C LYS A 82 9.17 2.15 2.90
N TYR A 83 8.22 1.45 2.29
CA TYR A 83 6.79 1.76 2.47
C TYR A 83 5.98 0.64 3.12
N VAL A 84 6.23 -0.63 2.77
CA VAL A 84 5.39 -1.76 3.22
C VAL A 84 5.84 -2.26 4.59
N VAL A 85 7.12 -2.63 4.73
CA VAL A 85 7.69 -3.25 5.95
C VAL A 85 7.48 -2.39 7.20
N PRO A 86 7.71 -1.06 7.20
CA PRO A 86 7.52 -0.26 8.42
C PRO A 86 6.06 -0.27 8.89
N ARG A 87 5.11 -0.30 7.94
CA ARG A 87 3.67 -0.25 8.22
C ARG A 87 3.13 -1.61 8.67
N THR A 88 3.56 -2.69 8.03
CA THR A 88 3.16 -4.04 8.43
C THR A 88 3.77 -4.45 9.77
N LYS A 89 5.03 -4.07 10.06
CA LYS A 89 5.63 -4.25 11.39
C LYS A 89 4.84 -3.53 12.48
N LYS A 90 4.44 -2.28 12.22
CA LYS A 90 3.62 -1.51 13.16
C LYS A 90 2.25 -2.15 13.36
N ALA A 91 1.57 -2.52 12.27
CA ALA A 91 0.27 -3.19 12.32
C ALA A 91 0.34 -4.52 13.09
N SER A 92 1.36 -5.34 12.83
CA SER A 92 1.59 -6.61 13.56
C SER A 92 1.71 -6.39 15.06
N LYS A 93 2.49 -5.38 15.51
CA LYS A 93 2.59 -5.03 16.94
C LYS A 93 1.22 -4.67 17.54
N TYR A 94 0.43 -3.84 16.87
CA TYR A 94 -0.89 -3.46 17.35
C TYR A 94 -1.86 -4.65 17.41
N ILE A 95 -1.86 -5.49 16.38
CA ILE A 95 -2.70 -6.69 16.35
C ILE A 95 -2.36 -7.61 17.52
N THR A 96 -1.07 -7.83 17.81
CA THR A 96 -0.63 -8.63 18.95
C THR A 96 -1.09 -8.03 20.28
N LEU A 97 -0.88 -6.72 20.48
CA LEU A 97 -1.31 -6.01 21.68
C LEU A 97 -2.83 -6.08 21.87
N TYR A 98 -3.59 -5.82 20.81
CA TYR A 98 -5.04 -5.87 20.83
C TYR A 98 -5.54 -7.24 21.27
N ARG A 99 -5.05 -8.30 20.62
CA ARG A 99 -5.46 -9.68 20.92
C ARG A 99 -5.14 -10.08 22.37
N ALA A 100 -3.97 -9.72 22.87
CA ALA A 100 -3.59 -10.04 24.24
C ALA A 100 -4.42 -9.29 25.28
N ILE A 101 -4.73 -8.01 25.03
CA ILE A 101 -5.61 -7.23 25.93
C ILE A 101 -7.04 -7.77 25.88
N GLU A 102 -7.53 -8.16 24.70
CA GLU A 102 -8.86 -8.75 24.53
C GLU A 102 -8.98 -10.10 25.28
N GLU A 103 -7.94 -10.93 25.24
CA GLU A 103 -7.95 -12.26 25.87
C GLU A 103 -7.65 -12.21 27.38
N TYR A 104 -6.66 -11.43 27.80
CA TYR A 104 -6.12 -11.47 29.17
C TYR A 104 -6.42 -10.22 30.01
N GLY A 105 -6.94 -9.15 29.39
CA GLY A 105 -7.20 -7.86 30.04
C GLY A 105 -5.96 -6.96 30.19
N PHE A 106 -4.76 -7.45 29.83
CA PHE A 106 -3.51 -6.69 29.88
C PHE A 106 -2.47 -7.29 28.91
N PHE A 107 -1.41 -6.53 28.62
CA PHE A 107 -0.25 -7.00 27.87
C PHE A 107 1.03 -6.60 28.61
N VAL A 108 1.94 -7.54 28.83
CA VAL A 108 3.26 -7.29 29.44
C VAL A 108 4.29 -7.33 28.33
N SER A 109 4.97 -6.22 28.11
CA SER A 109 6.13 -6.17 27.22
C SER A 109 7.40 -6.55 27.99
N ASP A 110 8.32 -7.23 27.32
CA ASP A 110 9.67 -7.41 27.86
C ASP A 110 10.33 -6.05 28.14
N PRO A 111 11.18 -5.94 29.18
CA PRO A 111 11.95 -4.73 29.42
C PRO A 111 12.85 -4.44 28.21
N PRO A 112 13.04 -3.15 27.85
CA PRO A 112 13.98 -2.79 26.80
C PRO A 112 15.41 -3.19 27.23
N ASP A 113 16.15 -3.82 26.31
CA ASP A 113 17.58 -4.13 26.46
C ASP A 113 18.43 -2.85 26.64
#